data_AF-A0A3Q9FU59-F1
#
_entry.id   AF-A0A3Q9FU59-F1
#
_cell.length_a   1.000
_cell.length_b   1.000
_cell.length_c   1.000
_cell.angle_alpha   90.00
_cell.angle_beta   90.00
_cell.angle_gamma   90.00
#
_symmetry.space_group_name_H-M   'P 1'
#
loop_
_entity.id
_entity.type
_entity.pdbx_description
1 polymer ?
#
loop_
_entity_poly.entity_id
_entity_poly.type
_entity_poly.pdbx_seq_one_letter_code
_entity_poly.pdbx_strand_id
1 'polypeptide(L)'
;MMSGRRPRAAWLTALLPAALAAGLLTSAPAHAVVGDPVADGAYAFTAKVDIGDGKRSCSGALVDQRWVMTAAGCFADGTTKPAAGAPKLKTTVTVGRTDLGTDKGRTVAVTELLTRDDRDVVLAKLAEPVTDVAPIAIGATAPAQGEALRVTGYGRTKDEWVPSRLHSAAFTVASVQGTTIGLAAKAPADASVCKGDSGGPAFREKDGRAELTAISTASWQTGCLGSTETRKGVTETRVDDLGPWVRQARLKTASLMNDFSKRCLVVSWRTPDNGAPATQYDCNPAYGDQVWELESVATGGYQIRNSLSKRCLVVYANGQDNGSPAAQHDCNSAWSDQVWDLVPVASGGYQIRNTYSKRCLVVFSRDSENGSPAAQYDCNPAWSDQVWKI
;
A
#
# COMPACT_ATOMS: atom_id res chain seq x y z
N MET A 1 5.97 -10.25 111.76
CA MET A 1 7.00 -10.49 110.73
C MET A 1 6.33 -10.53 109.37
N MET A 2 6.81 -9.70 108.44
CA MET A 2 6.77 -9.82 106.97
C MET A 2 5.39 -9.95 106.30
N SER A 3 4.87 -8.89 105.67
CA SER A 3 5.22 -8.36 104.33
C SER A 3 4.53 -9.12 103.19
N GLY A 4 3.86 -8.39 102.28
CA GLY A 4 3.55 -8.88 100.94
C GLY A 4 2.25 -8.35 100.33
N ARG A 5 2.32 -7.21 99.63
CA ARG A 5 1.25 -6.69 98.74
C ARG A 5 1.31 -7.35 97.34
N ARG A 6 0.15 -7.27 96.65
CA ARG A 6 -0.11 -7.23 95.17
C ARG A 6 -0.36 -8.58 94.45
N PRO A 7 -1.00 -8.57 93.26
CA PRO A 7 -2.17 -7.82 92.80
C PRO A 7 -3.21 -8.71 92.06
N ARG A 8 -4.38 -8.13 91.77
CA ARG A 8 -5.49 -8.71 90.97
C ARG A 8 -5.06 -8.92 89.51
N ALA A 9 -5.27 -10.13 88.97
CA ALA A 9 -5.22 -10.41 87.55
C ALA A 9 -6.64 -10.46 86.97
N ALA A 10 -6.96 -9.46 86.15
CA ALA A 10 -8.18 -9.42 85.34
C ALA A 10 -7.99 -10.33 84.12
N TRP A 11 -8.90 -11.30 83.94
CA TRP A 11 -8.97 -12.12 82.74
C TRP A 11 -9.90 -11.40 81.74
N LEU A 12 -9.30 -10.76 80.74
CA LEU A 12 -10.02 -10.19 79.59
C LEU A 12 -10.19 -11.30 78.54
N THR A 13 -11.44 -11.70 78.32
CA THR A 13 -11.88 -12.49 77.17
C THR A 13 -11.64 -11.72 75.88
N ALA A 14 -10.72 -12.19 75.04
CA ALA A 14 -10.51 -11.67 73.70
C ALA A 14 -11.59 -12.21 72.75
N LEU A 15 -12.51 -11.35 72.33
CA LEU A 15 -13.40 -11.56 71.19
C LEU A 15 -12.60 -11.31 69.90
N LEU A 16 -12.37 -12.37 69.12
CA LEU A 16 -11.87 -12.27 67.74
C LEU A 16 -13.01 -11.83 66.82
N PRO A 17 -12.90 -10.70 66.09
CA PRO A 17 -13.83 -10.41 65.01
C PRO A 17 -13.45 -11.26 63.79
N ALA A 18 -14.33 -12.18 63.40
CA ALA A 18 -14.29 -12.81 62.10
C ALA A 18 -14.63 -11.76 61.03
N ALA A 19 -13.62 -11.20 60.39
CA ALA A 19 -13.81 -10.33 59.23
C ALA A 19 -14.29 -11.19 58.04
N LEU A 20 -15.60 -11.18 57.80
CA LEU A 20 -16.16 -11.57 56.50
C LEU A 20 -15.71 -10.53 55.48
N ALA A 21 -14.60 -10.80 54.80
CA ALA A 21 -14.26 -10.13 53.56
C ALA A 21 -15.26 -10.60 52.49
N ALA A 22 -16.39 -9.91 52.39
CA ALA A 22 -17.23 -9.97 51.20
C ALA A 22 -16.39 -9.41 50.05
N GLY A 23 -15.76 -10.30 49.29
CA GLY A 23 -15.10 -9.96 48.04
C GLY A 23 -16.15 -9.36 47.12
N LEU A 24 -16.14 -8.03 46.99
CA LEU A 24 -16.78 -7.34 45.90
C LEU A 24 -16.09 -7.84 44.63
N LEU A 25 -16.70 -8.82 43.96
CA LEU A 25 -16.47 -9.06 42.55
C LEU A 25 -16.94 -7.78 41.85
N THR A 26 -16.03 -6.81 41.73
CA THR A 26 -16.17 -5.81 40.69
C THR A 26 -16.05 -6.58 39.38
N SER A 27 -17.20 -6.93 38.79
CA SER A 27 -17.22 -7.22 37.37
C SER A 27 -16.61 -5.99 36.71
N ALA A 28 -15.38 -6.11 36.22
CA ALA A 28 -14.89 -5.15 35.25
C ALA A 28 -15.99 -5.01 34.21
N PRO A 29 -16.35 -3.79 33.77
CA PRO A 29 -17.23 -3.65 32.63
C PRO A 29 -16.72 -4.59 31.54
N ALA A 30 -17.60 -5.33 30.87
CA ALA A 30 -17.21 -6.07 29.69
C ALA A 30 -16.77 -5.03 28.65
N HIS A 31 -15.46 -4.76 28.59
CA HIS A 31 -14.88 -3.75 27.73
C HIS A 31 -14.82 -4.28 26.30
N ALA A 32 -15.40 -3.49 25.40
CA ALA A 32 -15.07 -3.26 24.00
C ALA A 32 -15.10 -4.44 23.02
N VAL A 33 -15.99 -4.32 22.04
CA VAL A 33 -15.98 -5.14 20.83
C VAL A 33 -16.38 -4.25 19.68
N VAL A 34 -15.44 -3.81 18.85
CA VAL A 34 -15.15 -4.40 17.53
C VAL A 34 -13.67 -4.08 17.25
N GLY A 35 -12.81 -5.01 17.67
CA GLY A 35 -11.35 -4.91 17.61
C GLY A 35 -10.71 -4.11 18.74
N ASP A 36 -9.58 -4.59 19.23
CA ASP A 36 -8.77 -3.88 20.22
C ASP A 36 -8.11 -2.67 19.54
N PRO A 37 -8.10 -1.48 20.20
CA PRO A 37 -7.33 -0.36 19.74
C PRO A 37 -5.87 -0.76 19.52
N VAL A 38 -5.33 -0.41 18.36
CA VAL A 38 -3.96 -0.77 17.99
C VAL A 38 -2.96 0.13 18.71
N ALA A 39 -1.86 -0.47 19.18
CA ALA A 39 -0.73 0.24 19.76
C ALA A 39 -0.02 1.11 18.71
N ASP A 40 0.50 2.26 19.13
CA ASP A 40 1.16 3.21 18.21
C ASP A 40 2.26 2.52 17.39
N GLY A 41 2.25 2.75 16.08
CA GLY A 41 3.26 2.24 15.15
C GLY A 41 3.03 0.80 14.67
N ALA A 42 2.08 0.07 15.25
CA ALA A 42 1.69 -1.25 14.75
C ALA A 42 0.78 -1.14 13.51
N TYR A 43 0.95 -2.10 12.59
CA TYR A 43 0.18 -2.24 11.35
C TYR A 43 0.11 -0.97 10.49
N ALA A 44 1.22 -0.22 10.44
CA ALA A 44 1.36 1.05 9.71
C ALA A 44 1.00 0.97 8.20
N PHE A 45 1.04 -0.22 7.62
CA PHE A 45 0.58 -0.51 6.26
C PHE A 45 -0.95 -0.36 6.08
N THR A 46 -1.73 -0.32 7.16
CA THR A 46 -3.18 -0.16 7.09
C THR A 46 -3.53 1.28 6.74
N ALA A 47 -4.20 1.45 5.62
CA ALA A 47 -4.56 2.73 5.05
C ALA A 47 -5.99 3.14 5.43
N LYS A 48 -6.19 4.44 5.66
CA LYS A 48 -7.50 5.08 5.63
C LYS A 48 -7.73 5.60 4.21
N VAL A 49 -8.85 5.25 3.59
CA VAL A 49 -9.23 5.72 2.24
C VAL A 49 -10.44 6.63 2.37
N ASP A 50 -10.26 7.92 2.11
CA ASP A 50 -11.31 8.93 2.10
C ASP A 50 -11.72 9.26 0.65
N ILE A 51 -12.99 9.11 0.32
CA ILE A 51 -13.53 9.24 -1.03
C ILE A 51 -14.58 10.34 -1.03
N GLY A 52 -14.34 11.37 -1.83
CA GLY A 52 -15.24 12.51 -2.03
C GLY A 52 -15.29 13.45 -0.85
N ASP A 53 -14.17 13.69 -0.17
CA ASP A 53 -14.03 14.57 1.00
C ASP A 53 -15.03 14.17 2.12
N GLY A 54 -14.92 12.92 2.59
CA GLY A 54 -15.77 12.36 3.65
C GLY A 54 -17.09 11.75 3.20
N LYS A 55 -17.46 11.80 1.91
CA LYS A 55 -18.69 11.16 1.39
C LYS A 55 -18.71 9.65 1.62
N ARG A 56 -17.55 9.01 1.52
CA ARG A 56 -17.37 7.60 1.84
C ARG A 56 -16.00 7.38 2.44
N SER A 57 -15.98 6.50 3.43
CA SER A 57 -14.78 6.10 4.15
C SER A 57 -14.61 4.60 3.98
N CYS A 58 -13.40 4.19 3.64
CA CYS A 58 -12.96 2.80 3.57
C CYS A 58 -11.59 2.63 4.25
N SER A 59 -11.14 1.40 4.36
CA SER A 59 -9.79 1.02 4.75
C SER A 59 -9.03 0.44 3.55
N GLY A 60 -7.73 0.20 3.69
CA GLY A 60 -6.86 -0.28 2.62
C GLY A 60 -5.56 -0.88 3.16
N ALA A 61 -4.74 -1.44 2.28
CA ALA A 61 -3.42 -1.96 2.59
C ALA A 61 -2.38 -1.38 1.64
N LEU A 62 -1.33 -0.74 2.16
CA LEU A 62 -0.16 -0.34 1.37
C LEU A 62 0.59 -1.62 0.93
N VAL A 63 0.51 -1.96 -0.35
CA VAL A 63 1.12 -3.19 -0.91
C VAL A 63 2.37 -2.91 -1.76
N ASP A 64 2.58 -1.64 -2.10
CA ASP A 64 3.79 -1.11 -2.72
C ASP A 64 3.91 0.39 -2.36
N GLN A 65 5.07 1.00 -2.55
CA GLN A 65 5.30 2.42 -2.20
C GLN A 65 4.30 3.37 -2.87
N ARG A 66 3.75 3.02 -4.04
CA ARG A 66 2.73 3.84 -4.74
C ARG A 66 1.36 3.18 -4.84
N TRP A 67 1.14 2.03 -4.21
CA TRP A 67 -0.10 1.28 -4.42
C TRP A 67 -0.73 0.82 -3.12
N VAL A 68 -2.00 1.19 -2.96
CA VAL A 68 -2.87 0.72 -1.89
C VAL A 68 -3.91 -0.22 -2.48
N MET A 69 -3.99 -1.44 -1.95
CA MET A 69 -5.03 -2.40 -2.28
C MET A 69 -6.24 -2.16 -1.37
N THR A 70 -7.43 -2.11 -1.95
CA THR A 70 -8.71 -1.92 -1.22
C THR A 70 -9.86 -2.57 -2.00
N ALA A 71 -11.07 -2.54 -1.47
CA ALA A 71 -12.26 -3.10 -2.12
C ALA A 71 -12.70 -2.21 -3.30
N ALA A 72 -13.02 -2.81 -4.45
CA ALA A 72 -13.53 -2.04 -5.59
C ALA A 72 -14.90 -1.41 -5.27
N GLY A 73 -15.70 -2.07 -4.42
CA GLY A 73 -16.96 -1.55 -3.87
C GLY A 73 -16.85 -0.18 -3.19
N CYS A 74 -15.66 0.21 -2.70
CA CYS A 74 -15.44 1.55 -2.14
C CYS A 74 -15.63 2.66 -3.18
N PHE A 75 -15.26 2.39 -4.44
CA PHE A 75 -15.36 3.35 -5.55
C PHE A 75 -16.57 3.08 -6.45
N ALA A 76 -17.39 2.10 -6.10
CA ALA A 76 -18.58 1.75 -6.87
C ALA A 76 -19.65 2.85 -6.81
N ASP A 77 -20.40 2.91 -7.91
CA ASP A 77 -21.58 3.75 -8.09
C ASP A 77 -22.81 2.84 -8.18
N GLY A 78 -23.51 2.70 -7.04
CA GLY A 78 -24.51 1.65 -6.86
C GLY A 78 -23.87 0.26 -6.97
N THR A 79 -24.36 -0.54 -7.91
CA THR A 79 -23.86 -1.89 -8.21
C THR A 79 -22.76 -1.91 -9.29
N THR A 80 -22.42 -0.75 -9.85
CA THR A 80 -21.45 -0.65 -10.94
C THR A 80 -20.03 -0.59 -10.39
N LYS A 81 -19.17 -1.54 -10.79
CA LYS A 81 -17.74 -1.53 -10.45
C LYS A 81 -17.05 -0.26 -10.99
N PRO A 82 -16.02 0.26 -10.30
CA PRO A 82 -15.24 1.38 -10.79
C PRO A 82 -14.49 1.02 -12.07
N ALA A 83 -14.53 1.89 -13.07
CA ALA A 83 -13.67 1.78 -14.25
C ALA A 83 -12.20 2.02 -13.86
N ALA A 84 -11.27 1.44 -14.62
CA ALA A 84 -9.86 1.79 -14.50
C ALA A 84 -9.63 3.24 -14.96
N GLY A 85 -8.64 3.92 -14.35
CA GLY A 85 -8.35 5.34 -14.60
C GLY A 85 -8.57 6.20 -13.35
N ALA A 86 -8.76 7.51 -13.53
CA ALA A 86 -8.91 8.42 -12.39
C ALA A 86 -10.17 8.10 -11.55
N PRO A 87 -10.10 8.19 -10.21
CA PRO A 87 -11.30 8.10 -9.36
C PRO A 87 -12.36 9.14 -9.76
N LYS A 88 -13.64 8.74 -9.81
CA LYS A 88 -14.75 9.67 -10.09
C LYS A 88 -14.86 10.82 -9.07
N LEU A 89 -14.49 10.54 -7.82
CA LEU A 89 -14.49 11.49 -6.72
C LEU A 89 -13.06 11.68 -6.23
N LYS A 90 -12.71 12.92 -5.88
CA LYS A 90 -11.43 13.24 -5.22
C LYS A 90 -11.21 12.28 -4.06
N THR A 91 -10.08 11.61 -4.04
CA THR A 91 -9.78 10.56 -3.06
C THR A 91 -8.42 10.83 -2.45
N THR A 92 -8.33 10.70 -1.13
CA THR A 92 -7.07 10.72 -0.39
C THR A 92 -6.88 9.44 0.40
N VAL A 93 -5.62 9.08 0.62
CA VAL A 93 -5.22 7.93 1.41
C VAL A 93 -4.26 8.37 2.49
N THR A 94 -4.55 8.00 3.73
CA THR A 94 -3.65 8.20 4.87
C THR A 94 -3.04 6.85 5.28
N VAL A 95 -1.71 6.78 5.34
CA VAL A 95 -0.93 5.59 5.73
C VAL A 95 0.13 5.94 6.77
N GLY A 96 0.59 4.96 7.54
CA GLY A 96 1.60 5.17 8.57
C GLY A 96 1.06 5.77 9.88
N ARG A 97 -0.26 5.76 10.08
CA ARG A 97 -0.90 6.50 11.17
C ARG A 97 -1.89 5.65 11.96
N THR A 98 -1.48 5.16 13.13
CA THR A 98 -2.38 4.41 14.03
C THR A 98 -3.50 5.28 14.62
N ASP A 99 -3.26 6.57 14.87
CA ASP A 99 -4.27 7.52 15.34
C ASP A 99 -4.39 8.70 14.38
N LEU A 100 -5.54 8.80 13.72
CA LEU A 100 -5.88 9.79 12.70
C LEU A 100 -5.82 11.24 13.23
N GLY A 101 -5.90 11.45 14.54
CA GLY A 101 -5.74 12.76 15.19
C GLY A 101 -4.29 13.28 15.22
N THR A 102 -3.31 12.44 14.87
CA THR A 102 -1.88 12.83 14.80
C THR A 102 -1.46 13.23 13.39
N ASP A 103 -0.28 13.83 13.28
CA ASP A 103 0.38 14.20 12.02
C ASP A 103 1.37 13.15 11.51
N LYS A 104 1.52 12.02 12.21
CA LYS A 104 2.42 10.92 11.82
C LYS A 104 1.95 10.25 10.52
N GLY A 105 2.87 9.87 9.65
CA GLY A 105 2.59 9.21 8.38
C GLY A 105 2.33 10.17 7.22
N ARG A 106 1.64 9.71 6.18
CA ARG A 106 1.44 10.45 4.93
C ARG A 106 -0.04 10.44 4.53
N THR A 107 -0.53 11.59 4.09
CA THR A 107 -1.83 11.71 3.40
C THR A 107 -1.54 12.08 1.94
N VAL A 108 -1.92 11.21 1.00
CA VAL A 108 -1.56 11.32 -0.41
C VAL A 108 -2.82 11.19 -1.27
N ALA A 109 -2.92 11.97 -2.35
CA ALA A 109 -4.02 11.86 -3.30
C ALA A 109 -3.93 10.56 -4.11
N VAL A 110 -5.09 10.01 -4.50
CA VAL A 110 -5.17 8.88 -5.45
C VAL A 110 -5.38 9.42 -6.85
N THR A 111 -4.56 8.96 -7.81
CA THR A 111 -4.56 9.46 -9.19
C THR A 111 -5.09 8.45 -10.20
N GLU A 112 -5.03 7.15 -9.90
CA GLU A 112 -5.41 6.08 -10.81
C GLU A 112 -5.95 4.88 -10.03
N LEU A 113 -6.96 4.23 -10.58
CA LEU A 113 -7.52 2.96 -10.13
C LEU A 113 -7.22 1.88 -11.17
N LEU A 114 -6.72 0.74 -10.70
CA LEU A 114 -6.67 -0.49 -11.48
C LEU A 114 -7.64 -1.48 -10.86
N THR A 115 -8.74 -1.74 -11.56
CA THR A 115 -9.82 -2.62 -11.08
C THR A 115 -9.61 -4.05 -11.56
N ARG A 116 -9.95 -5.03 -10.72
CA ARG A 116 -10.08 -6.44 -11.13
C ARG A 116 -11.52 -6.77 -11.53
N ASP A 117 -11.67 -7.42 -12.68
CA ASP A 117 -12.98 -7.83 -13.17
C ASP A 117 -13.49 -9.09 -12.46
N ASP A 118 -12.60 -10.01 -12.12
CA ASP A 118 -12.90 -11.32 -11.56
C ASP A 118 -13.29 -11.30 -10.06
N ARG A 119 -12.92 -10.25 -9.31
CA ARG A 119 -13.22 -10.16 -7.87
C ARG A 119 -13.31 -8.72 -7.37
N ASP A 120 -13.79 -8.52 -6.15
CA ASP A 120 -13.98 -7.18 -5.56
C ASP A 120 -12.67 -6.67 -4.93
N VAL A 121 -11.77 -6.17 -5.78
CA VAL A 121 -10.50 -5.55 -5.37
C VAL A 121 -10.06 -4.52 -6.41
N VAL A 122 -9.41 -3.47 -5.94
CA VAL A 122 -8.82 -2.40 -6.76
C VAL A 122 -7.47 -2.00 -6.18
N LEU A 123 -6.52 -1.65 -7.04
CA LEU A 123 -5.31 -0.93 -6.65
C LEU A 123 -5.52 0.57 -6.88
N ALA A 124 -5.30 1.37 -5.84
CA ALA A 124 -5.30 2.81 -5.89
C ALA A 124 -3.86 3.33 -5.94
N LYS A 125 -3.50 4.01 -7.04
CA LYS A 125 -2.19 4.64 -7.26
C LYS A 125 -2.10 5.94 -6.47
N LEU A 126 -1.06 6.05 -5.65
CA LEU A 126 -0.74 7.27 -4.91
C LEU A 126 -0.01 8.27 -5.81
N ALA A 127 -0.36 9.55 -5.70
CA ALA A 127 0.30 10.65 -6.44
C ALA A 127 1.82 10.70 -6.17
N GLU A 128 2.19 10.44 -4.92
CA GLU A 128 3.56 10.38 -4.43
C GLU A 128 3.82 9.03 -3.77
N PRO A 129 5.07 8.52 -3.81
CA PRO A 129 5.41 7.28 -3.14
C PRO A 129 5.55 7.53 -1.64
N VAL A 130 5.14 6.54 -0.87
CA VAL A 130 5.32 6.45 0.57
C VAL A 130 6.52 5.54 0.81
N THR A 131 7.64 6.13 1.22
CA THR A 131 8.93 5.44 1.39
C THR A 131 9.30 5.20 2.85
N ASP A 132 8.63 5.90 3.77
CA ASP A 132 8.79 5.87 5.22
C ASP A 132 7.86 4.88 5.93
N VAL A 133 6.97 4.22 5.18
CA VAL A 133 6.08 3.15 5.67
C VAL A 133 6.36 1.87 4.89
N ALA A 134 6.69 0.79 5.58
CA ALA A 134 6.89 -0.50 4.95
C ALA A 134 5.56 -1.06 4.41
N PRO A 135 5.46 -1.40 3.11
CA PRO A 135 4.30 -2.09 2.56
C PRO A 135 4.16 -3.50 3.15
N ILE A 136 2.92 -4.00 3.25
CA ILE A 136 2.67 -5.41 3.58
C ILE A 136 2.97 -6.30 2.37
N ALA A 137 3.67 -7.40 2.61
CA ALA A 137 3.91 -8.39 1.56
C ALA A 137 2.61 -9.10 1.18
N ILE A 138 2.34 -9.23 -0.12
CA ILE A 138 1.21 -10.01 -0.62
C ILE A 138 1.55 -11.48 -0.47
N GLY A 139 0.69 -12.22 0.21
CA GLY A 139 0.89 -13.63 0.36
C GLY A 139 0.68 -14.40 -0.93
N ALA A 140 1.41 -15.49 -1.10
CA ALA A 140 1.30 -16.36 -2.27
C ALA A 140 0.65 -17.72 -1.95
N THR A 141 0.35 -17.96 -0.68
CA THR A 141 -0.25 -19.21 -0.21
C THR A 141 -1.72 -18.98 0.09
N ALA A 142 -2.59 -19.76 -0.58
CA ALA A 142 -4.03 -19.72 -0.35
C ALA A 142 -4.39 -19.91 1.14
N PRO A 143 -5.37 -19.16 1.66
CA PRO A 143 -5.86 -19.36 3.03
C PRO A 143 -6.49 -20.75 3.19
N ALA A 144 -6.24 -21.37 4.34
CA ALA A 144 -6.85 -22.66 4.70
C ALA A 144 -8.03 -22.46 5.66
N GLN A 145 -9.06 -23.30 5.55
CA GLN A 145 -10.13 -23.31 6.55
C GLN A 145 -9.57 -23.64 7.94
N GLY A 146 -10.00 -22.89 8.96
CA GLY A 146 -9.49 -22.98 10.32
C GLY A 146 -8.26 -22.10 10.60
N GLU A 147 -7.66 -21.51 9.57
CA GLU A 147 -6.54 -20.58 9.73
C GLU A 147 -6.96 -19.32 10.50
N ALA A 148 -6.08 -18.82 11.36
CA ALA A 148 -6.29 -17.57 12.07
C ALA A 148 -5.73 -16.39 11.29
N LEU A 149 -6.56 -15.38 11.04
CA LEU A 149 -6.18 -14.13 10.40
C LEU A 149 -6.45 -12.96 11.35
N ARG A 150 -5.69 -11.88 11.19
CA ARG A 150 -5.96 -10.59 11.81
C ARG A 150 -6.54 -9.65 10.77
N VAL A 151 -7.57 -8.90 11.14
CA VAL A 151 -8.14 -7.83 10.33
C VAL A 151 -7.91 -6.51 11.03
N THR A 152 -7.49 -5.49 10.28
CA THR A 152 -7.33 -4.10 10.77
C THR A 152 -8.15 -3.13 9.93
N GLY A 153 -8.66 -2.06 10.56
CA GLY A 153 -9.45 -1.05 9.85
C GLY A 153 -9.78 0.19 10.68
N TYR A 154 -10.23 1.23 10.00
CA TYR A 154 -10.69 2.52 10.56
C TYR A 154 -12.22 2.69 10.42
N GLY A 155 -12.96 1.59 10.31
CA GLY A 155 -14.41 1.59 10.30
C GLY A 155 -14.98 1.84 11.68
N ARG A 156 -16.28 2.14 11.72
CA ARG A 156 -17.01 2.34 12.97
C ARG A 156 -16.88 1.12 13.88
N THR A 157 -16.87 1.33 15.19
CA THR A 157 -16.90 0.23 16.17
C THR A 157 -18.33 -0.02 16.65
N LYS A 158 -18.51 -0.79 17.72
CA LYS A 158 -19.80 -0.92 18.42
C LYS A 158 -20.26 0.36 19.10
N ASP A 159 -19.31 1.18 19.53
CA ASP A 159 -19.58 2.33 20.41
C ASP A 159 -19.24 3.67 19.76
N GLU A 160 -18.47 3.66 18.65
CA GLU A 160 -17.98 4.87 17.99
C GLU A 160 -18.29 4.87 16.49
N TRP A 161 -18.89 5.96 15.99
CA TRP A 161 -19.29 6.09 14.58
C TRP A 161 -18.13 6.41 13.64
N VAL A 162 -17.16 7.22 14.08
CA VAL A 162 -15.96 7.59 13.31
C VAL A 162 -14.75 7.55 14.24
N PRO A 163 -14.19 6.36 14.48
CA PRO A 163 -13.02 6.25 15.33
C PRO A 163 -11.79 6.90 14.71
N SER A 164 -11.03 7.61 15.54
CA SER A 164 -9.74 8.16 15.14
C SER A 164 -8.64 7.09 15.14
N ARG A 165 -8.76 6.06 15.97
CA ARG A 165 -7.72 5.06 16.17
C ARG A 165 -7.96 3.82 15.31
N LEU A 166 -6.89 3.22 14.80
CA LEU A 166 -6.95 1.92 14.14
C LEU A 166 -7.33 0.84 15.16
N HIS A 167 -8.17 -0.11 14.75
CA HIS A 167 -8.52 -1.28 15.56
C HIS A 167 -8.13 -2.57 14.85
N SER A 168 -8.01 -3.65 15.63
CA SER A 168 -7.74 -4.97 15.10
C SER A 168 -8.51 -6.07 15.81
N ALA A 169 -8.95 -7.10 15.08
CA ALA A 169 -9.51 -8.31 15.68
C ALA A 169 -8.96 -9.56 15.00
N ALA A 170 -8.97 -10.67 15.74
CA ALA A 170 -8.64 -11.98 15.20
C ALA A 170 -9.90 -12.70 14.72
N PHE A 171 -9.76 -13.35 13.57
CA PHE A 171 -10.79 -14.14 12.92
C PHE A 171 -10.25 -15.51 12.54
N THR A 172 -11.17 -16.45 12.31
CA THR A 172 -10.87 -17.77 11.76
C THR A 172 -11.47 -17.85 10.36
N VAL A 173 -10.72 -18.39 9.39
CA VAL A 173 -11.23 -18.71 8.06
C VAL A 173 -12.28 -19.81 8.19
N ALA A 174 -13.55 -19.45 8.00
CA ALA A 174 -14.69 -20.34 8.11
C ALA A 174 -14.98 -21.10 6.81
N SER A 175 -14.69 -20.49 5.66
CA SER A 175 -14.88 -21.09 4.35
C SER A 175 -13.92 -20.49 3.30
N VAL A 176 -13.63 -21.27 2.26
CA VAL A 176 -12.85 -20.84 1.09
C VAL A 176 -13.67 -21.16 -0.16
N GLN A 177 -13.99 -20.15 -0.97
CA GLN A 177 -14.89 -20.30 -2.12
C GLN A 177 -14.39 -19.45 -3.30
N GLY A 178 -13.84 -20.08 -4.33
CA GLY A 178 -13.32 -19.36 -5.49
C GLY A 178 -12.33 -18.26 -5.08
N THR A 179 -12.65 -17.00 -5.40
CA THR A 179 -11.83 -15.82 -5.10
C THR A 179 -12.13 -15.18 -3.75
N THR A 180 -12.93 -15.81 -2.90
CA THR A 180 -13.32 -15.27 -1.59
C THR A 180 -13.08 -16.26 -0.45
N ILE A 181 -13.04 -15.71 0.75
CA ILE A 181 -13.12 -16.46 2.01
C ILE A 181 -14.21 -15.89 2.90
N GLY A 182 -14.82 -16.74 3.71
CA GLY A 182 -15.67 -16.34 4.82
C GLY A 182 -14.87 -16.34 6.12
N LEU A 183 -15.02 -15.30 6.94
CA LEU A 183 -14.43 -15.23 8.27
C LEU A 183 -15.47 -15.30 9.38
N ALA A 184 -15.11 -15.96 10.47
CA ALA A 184 -15.84 -15.98 11.73
C ALA A 184 -15.00 -15.34 12.84
N ALA A 185 -15.64 -14.64 13.77
CA ALA A 185 -14.99 -14.03 14.92
C ALA A 185 -14.20 -15.06 15.73
N LYS A 186 -12.95 -14.74 16.09
CA LYS A 186 -12.12 -15.57 16.96
C LYS A 186 -11.84 -14.86 18.27
N ALA A 187 -11.31 -13.64 18.22
CA ALA A 187 -11.03 -12.84 19.40
C ALA A 187 -11.15 -11.34 19.09
N PRO A 188 -12.00 -10.60 19.81
CA PRO A 188 -13.04 -11.09 20.72
C PRO A 188 -14.09 -11.98 19.99
N ALA A 189 -14.88 -12.76 20.74
CA ALA A 189 -15.80 -13.77 20.18
C ALA A 189 -16.99 -13.19 19.37
N ASP A 190 -17.19 -11.89 19.48
CA ASP A 190 -18.18 -11.08 18.81
C ASP A 190 -17.53 -10.00 17.91
N ALA A 191 -16.24 -10.15 17.61
CA ALA A 191 -15.56 -9.36 16.60
C ALA A 191 -16.35 -9.31 15.27
N SER A 192 -16.31 -8.17 14.61
CA SER A 192 -17.06 -7.89 13.39
C SER A 192 -16.23 -7.02 12.46
N VAL A 193 -16.69 -6.87 11.23
CA VAL A 193 -16.18 -5.89 10.27
C VAL A 193 -17.32 -4.94 9.99
N CYS A 194 -17.08 -3.65 10.16
CA CYS A 194 -18.11 -2.63 10.18
C CYS A 194 -17.98 -1.64 9.00
N LYS A 195 -18.97 -0.77 8.82
CA LYS A 195 -18.90 0.29 7.79
C LYS A 195 -17.63 1.12 8.00
N GLY A 196 -16.83 1.22 6.94
CA GLY A 196 -15.51 1.86 6.94
C GLY A 196 -14.33 0.91 7.08
N ASP A 197 -14.54 -0.34 7.50
CA ASP A 197 -13.52 -1.38 7.47
C ASP A 197 -13.43 -2.05 6.08
N SER A 198 -14.45 -1.89 5.23
CA SER A 198 -14.39 -2.32 3.82
C SER A 198 -13.10 -1.82 3.17
N GLY A 199 -12.37 -2.74 2.55
CA GLY A 199 -11.06 -2.56 1.95
C GLY A 199 -9.88 -2.82 2.89
N GLY A 200 -10.11 -3.01 4.19
CA GLY A 200 -9.07 -3.29 5.18
C GLY A 200 -8.35 -4.63 4.93
N PRO A 201 -7.09 -4.78 5.36
CA PRO A 201 -6.34 -6.01 5.18
C PRO A 201 -6.75 -7.08 6.20
N ALA A 202 -6.95 -8.29 5.70
CA ALA A 202 -6.88 -9.52 6.47
C ALA A 202 -5.53 -10.20 6.20
N PHE A 203 -4.74 -10.44 7.25
CA PHE A 203 -3.38 -10.97 7.12
C PHE A 203 -3.09 -12.06 8.15
N ARG A 204 -2.20 -12.97 7.77
CA ARG A 204 -1.59 -13.93 8.70
C ARG A 204 -0.34 -13.31 9.31
N GLU A 205 -0.05 -13.69 10.54
CA GLU A 205 1.19 -13.33 11.22
C GLU A 205 2.02 -14.60 11.45
N LYS A 206 3.23 -14.64 10.86
CA LYS A 206 4.15 -15.76 11.02
C LYS A 206 5.55 -15.22 11.30
N ASP A 207 6.19 -15.71 12.36
CA ASP A 207 7.54 -15.32 12.75
C ASP A 207 7.72 -13.79 12.88
N GLY A 208 6.70 -13.11 13.40
CA GLY A 208 6.68 -11.64 13.56
C GLY A 208 6.50 -10.84 12.26
N ARG A 209 6.17 -11.50 11.13
CA ARG A 209 5.90 -10.85 9.85
C ARG A 209 4.43 -11.00 9.46
N ALA A 210 3.83 -9.90 9.01
CA ALA A 210 2.51 -9.87 8.42
C ALA A 210 2.56 -10.18 6.92
N GLU A 211 1.68 -11.05 6.46
CA GLU A 211 1.50 -11.42 5.05
C GLU A 211 0.03 -11.26 4.67
N LEU A 212 -0.26 -10.37 3.73
CA LEU A 212 -1.62 -10.05 3.29
C LEU A 212 -2.26 -11.30 2.67
N THR A 213 -3.43 -11.67 3.16
CA THR A 213 -4.14 -12.89 2.77
C THR A 213 -5.48 -12.59 2.08
N ALA A 214 -6.18 -11.54 2.51
CA ALA A 214 -7.42 -11.09 1.90
C ALA A 214 -7.71 -9.59 2.16
N ILE A 215 -8.74 -9.06 1.52
CA ILE A 215 -9.25 -7.69 1.65
C ILE A 215 -10.74 -7.71 2.02
N SER A 216 -11.15 -6.92 3.02
CA SER A 216 -12.53 -6.93 3.50
C SER A 216 -13.48 -6.34 2.48
N THR A 217 -14.58 -7.01 2.16
CA THR A 217 -15.53 -6.51 1.14
C THR A 217 -16.94 -6.38 1.67
N ALA A 218 -17.43 -7.40 2.39
CA ALA A 218 -18.78 -7.39 2.92
C ALA A 218 -18.84 -7.98 4.33
N SER A 219 -19.84 -7.56 5.09
CA SER A 219 -20.12 -8.08 6.43
C SER A 219 -21.57 -7.82 6.74
N TRP A 220 -22.17 -8.71 7.54
CA TRP A 220 -23.53 -8.53 8.06
C TRP A 220 -23.63 -7.41 9.12
N GLN A 221 -22.52 -6.81 9.56
CA GLN A 221 -22.51 -5.68 10.50
C GLN A 221 -23.07 -6.01 11.89
N THR A 222 -23.13 -7.28 12.28
CA THR A 222 -23.56 -7.67 13.64
C THR A 222 -22.60 -7.09 14.66
N GLY A 223 -23.14 -6.48 15.72
CA GLY A 223 -22.36 -5.83 16.77
C GLY A 223 -21.86 -4.43 16.45
N CYS A 224 -21.97 -3.95 15.21
CA CYS A 224 -21.57 -2.59 14.83
C CYS A 224 -22.58 -1.55 15.33
N LEU A 225 -22.11 -0.34 15.68
CA LEU A 225 -22.97 0.76 16.13
C LEU A 225 -24.10 1.04 15.14
N GLY A 226 -25.34 1.10 15.63
CA GLY A 226 -26.53 1.37 14.81
C GLY A 226 -26.93 0.25 13.85
N SER A 227 -26.44 -0.99 14.05
CA SER A 227 -26.91 -2.19 13.36
C SER A 227 -27.80 -3.02 14.29
N THR A 228 -28.92 -3.53 13.77
CA THR A 228 -29.80 -4.50 14.47
C THR A 228 -29.67 -5.92 13.91
N GLU A 229 -28.76 -6.13 12.95
CA GLU A 229 -28.51 -7.45 12.36
C GLU A 229 -27.91 -8.41 13.41
N THR A 230 -28.26 -9.69 13.28
CA THR A 230 -27.80 -10.76 14.18
C THR A 230 -26.99 -11.83 13.45
N ARG A 231 -27.13 -11.92 12.12
CA ARG A 231 -26.34 -12.83 11.29
C ARG A 231 -24.87 -12.46 11.39
N LYS A 232 -24.03 -13.44 11.71
CA LYS A 232 -22.58 -13.26 11.73
C LYS A 232 -21.99 -13.61 10.37
N GLY A 233 -20.78 -13.12 10.13
CA GLY A 233 -20.00 -13.48 8.95
C GLY A 233 -19.47 -12.26 8.23
N VAL A 234 -18.24 -12.41 7.78
CA VAL A 234 -17.51 -11.44 6.97
C VAL A 234 -17.05 -12.15 5.71
N THR A 235 -17.16 -11.47 4.57
CA THR A 235 -16.65 -11.93 3.29
C THR A 235 -15.43 -11.09 2.93
N GLU A 236 -14.38 -11.77 2.53
CA GLU A 236 -13.12 -11.16 2.13
C GLU A 236 -12.72 -11.63 0.72
N THR A 237 -12.07 -10.77 -0.05
CA THR A 237 -11.49 -11.11 -1.35
C THR A 237 -10.07 -11.64 -1.17
N ARG A 238 -9.79 -12.85 -1.68
CA ARG A 238 -8.46 -13.47 -1.66
C ARG A 238 -7.45 -12.72 -2.53
N VAL A 239 -6.21 -12.64 -2.05
CA VAL A 239 -5.09 -11.98 -2.77
C VAL A 239 -3.96 -12.90 -3.19
N ASP A 240 -4.04 -14.20 -2.91
CA ASP A 240 -2.91 -15.14 -3.03
C ASP A 240 -2.39 -15.35 -4.47
N ASP A 241 -3.21 -15.01 -5.47
CA ASP A 241 -2.87 -15.02 -6.90
C ASP A 241 -2.65 -13.61 -7.49
N LEU A 242 -2.71 -12.55 -6.67
CA LEU A 242 -2.63 -11.16 -7.13
C LEU A 242 -1.22 -10.58 -7.14
N GLY A 243 -0.23 -11.30 -6.60
CA GLY A 243 1.18 -10.87 -6.61
C GLY A 243 1.69 -10.45 -8.00
N PRO A 244 1.51 -11.25 -9.07
CA PRO A 244 1.87 -10.86 -10.43
C PRO A 244 1.16 -9.60 -10.93
N TRP A 245 -0.12 -9.41 -10.59
CA TRP A 245 -0.90 -8.24 -10.98
C TRP A 245 -0.37 -6.96 -10.32
N VAL A 246 -0.06 -7.00 -9.01
CA VAL A 246 0.58 -5.87 -8.33
C VAL A 246 1.97 -5.59 -8.88
N ARG A 247 2.73 -6.64 -9.22
CA ARG A 247 4.03 -6.48 -9.87
C ARG A 247 3.91 -5.81 -11.24
N GLN A 248 2.91 -6.19 -12.05
CA GLN A 248 2.62 -5.55 -13.33
C GLN A 248 2.21 -4.09 -13.15
N ALA A 249 1.38 -3.79 -12.14
CA ALA A 249 1.01 -2.42 -11.78
C ALA A 249 2.23 -1.58 -11.35
N ARG A 250 3.15 -2.17 -10.57
CA ARG A 250 4.43 -1.54 -10.21
C ARG A 250 5.27 -1.29 -11.46
N LEU A 251 5.43 -2.29 -12.33
CA LEU A 251 6.22 -2.20 -13.57
C LEU A 251 5.65 -1.20 -14.59
N LYS A 252 4.42 -0.69 -14.39
CA LYS A 252 3.95 0.49 -15.13
C LYS A 252 4.77 1.73 -14.83
N THR A 253 5.56 1.79 -13.74
CA THR A 253 6.47 2.88 -13.40
C THR A 253 7.83 2.33 -12.96
N ALA A 254 8.92 2.79 -13.57
CA ALA A 254 10.28 2.36 -13.27
C ALA A 254 11.21 3.55 -13.05
N SER A 255 12.21 3.37 -12.20
CA SER A 255 13.41 4.20 -12.23
C SER A 255 14.37 3.57 -13.22
N LEU A 256 14.78 4.32 -14.23
CA LEU A 256 15.74 3.85 -15.22
C LEU A 256 17.14 4.15 -14.68
N MET A 257 17.75 3.19 -13.97
CA MET A 257 19.07 3.36 -13.37
C MET A 257 20.16 2.89 -14.34
N ASN A 258 21.08 3.78 -14.70
CA ASN A 258 22.24 3.44 -15.52
C ASN A 258 23.17 2.48 -14.75
N ASP A 259 23.56 1.37 -15.38
CA ASP A 259 24.31 0.31 -14.70
C ASP A 259 25.76 0.71 -14.41
N PHE A 260 26.33 1.66 -15.16
CA PHE A 260 27.66 2.21 -14.86
C PHE A 260 27.62 3.21 -13.70
N SER A 261 26.83 4.28 -13.83
CA SER A 261 26.84 5.40 -12.88
C SER A 261 26.03 5.15 -11.61
N LYS A 262 25.13 4.15 -11.62
CA LYS A 262 24.12 3.89 -10.57
C LYS A 262 23.18 5.08 -10.31
N ARG A 263 23.05 5.97 -11.30
CA ARG A 263 22.16 7.13 -11.30
C ARG A 263 20.95 6.89 -12.17
N CYS A 264 19.86 7.58 -11.89
CA CYS A 264 18.58 7.43 -12.54
C CYS A 264 18.35 8.51 -13.60
N LEU A 265 17.74 8.12 -14.73
CA LEU A 265 17.30 9.04 -15.76
C LEU A 265 16.27 10.02 -15.17
N VAL A 266 16.44 11.30 -15.43
CA VAL A 266 15.59 12.39 -14.93
C VAL A 266 15.32 13.40 -16.03
N VAL A 267 14.19 14.09 -15.97
CA VAL A 267 14.00 15.38 -16.63
C VAL A 267 13.63 16.40 -15.57
N SER A 268 14.46 17.43 -15.40
CA SER A 268 14.33 18.40 -14.30
C SER A 268 12.91 18.94 -14.15
N TRP A 269 12.32 18.76 -12.96
CA TRP A 269 11.01 19.32 -12.60
C TRP A 269 10.94 20.86 -12.75
N ARG A 270 12.09 21.55 -12.74
CA ARG A 270 12.17 23.02 -12.85
C ARG A 270 11.86 23.52 -14.25
N THR A 271 12.15 22.71 -15.27
CA THR A 271 11.99 23.05 -16.69
C THR A 271 11.41 21.85 -17.44
N PRO A 272 10.18 21.41 -17.13
CA PRO A 272 9.64 20.13 -17.60
C PRO A 272 8.90 20.24 -18.93
N ASP A 273 9.24 21.22 -19.78
CA ASP A 273 8.58 21.46 -21.07
C ASP A 273 9.10 20.54 -22.19
N ASN A 274 8.44 20.61 -23.36
CA ASN A 274 8.90 19.93 -24.57
C ASN A 274 10.32 20.39 -24.92
N GLY A 275 11.19 19.42 -25.26
CA GLY A 275 12.60 19.68 -25.57
C GLY A 275 13.51 19.73 -24.34
N ALA A 276 12.98 19.63 -23.13
CA ALA A 276 13.81 19.52 -21.93
C ALA A 276 14.71 18.27 -22.00
N PRO A 277 16.01 18.39 -21.68
CA PRO A 277 16.94 17.29 -21.80
C PRO A 277 16.66 16.21 -20.76
N ALA A 278 16.80 14.95 -21.17
CA ALA A 278 16.92 13.84 -20.24
C ALA A 278 18.37 13.78 -19.77
N THR A 279 18.57 13.82 -18.46
CA THR A 279 19.87 13.74 -17.81
C THR A 279 19.87 12.62 -16.78
N GLN A 280 20.94 12.43 -16.02
CA GLN A 280 20.94 11.52 -14.88
C GLN A 280 21.13 12.25 -13.55
N TYR A 281 20.60 11.67 -12.47
CA TYR A 281 20.82 12.14 -11.11
C TYR A 281 20.82 10.97 -10.10
N ASP A 282 21.34 11.18 -8.90
CA ASP A 282 21.25 10.19 -7.84
C ASP A 282 19.79 9.74 -7.64
N CYS A 283 19.59 8.42 -7.64
CA CYS A 283 18.27 7.81 -7.65
C CYS A 283 17.49 8.13 -6.39
N ASN A 284 16.37 8.83 -6.55
CA ASN A 284 15.40 9.06 -5.52
C ASN A 284 13.98 8.89 -6.10
N PRO A 285 13.38 7.68 -6.00
CA PRO A 285 12.06 7.42 -6.57
C PRO A 285 10.93 8.22 -5.91
N ALA A 286 11.22 8.96 -4.81
CA ALA A 286 10.32 9.93 -4.21
C ALA A 286 9.93 11.06 -5.17
N TYR A 287 10.82 11.43 -6.09
CA TYR A 287 10.58 12.50 -7.04
C TYR A 287 10.03 11.95 -8.36
N GLY A 288 8.84 12.43 -8.76
CA GLY A 288 8.15 11.94 -9.95
C GLY A 288 8.89 12.23 -11.26
N ASP A 289 9.82 13.17 -11.26
CA ASP A 289 10.67 13.51 -12.41
C ASP A 289 11.77 12.46 -12.68
N GLN A 290 12.06 11.58 -11.72
CA GLN A 290 12.96 10.43 -11.85
C GLN A 290 12.23 9.10 -12.09
N VAL A 291 10.89 9.14 -12.19
CA VAL A 291 10.05 7.96 -12.35
C VAL A 291 9.44 7.98 -13.75
N TRP A 292 9.50 6.85 -14.45
CA TRP A 292 9.07 6.73 -15.84
C TRP A 292 8.00 5.65 -15.99
N GLU A 293 6.90 6.00 -16.63
CA GLU A 293 5.82 5.09 -16.99
C GLU A 293 6.16 4.34 -18.29
N LEU A 294 6.14 3.00 -18.25
CA LEU A 294 6.41 2.15 -19.42
C LEU A 294 5.09 1.67 -20.03
N GLU A 295 4.66 2.34 -21.08
CA GLU A 295 3.39 2.07 -21.76
C GLU A 295 3.61 1.30 -23.05
N SER A 296 3.07 0.08 -23.16
CA SER A 296 3.17 -0.73 -24.37
C SER A 296 2.46 -0.06 -25.56
N VAL A 297 3.12 -0.02 -26.71
CA VAL A 297 2.52 0.45 -27.96
C VAL A 297 1.96 -0.74 -28.74
N ALA A 298 0.76 -0.58 -29.33
CA ALA A 298 0.07 -1.68 -30.02
C ALA A 298 0.88 -2.30 -31.18
N THR A 299 1.74 -1.51 -31.82
CA THR A 299 2.65 -1.93 -32.90
C THR A 299 3.96 -2.54 -32.40
N GLY A 300 4.16 -2.63 -31.08
CA GLY A 300 5.38 -3.11 -30.43
C GLY A 300 6.20 -1.99 -29.78
N GLY A 301 7.01 -2.36 -28.79
CA GLY A 301 7.81 -1.42 -28.01
C GLY A 301 7.02 -0.67 -26.93
N TYR A 302 7.66 0.37 -26.38
CA TYR A 302 7.13 1.16 -25.26
C TYR A 302 7.28 2.66 -25.51
N GLN A 303 6.28 3.43 -25.11
CA GLN A 303 6.47 4.83 -24.75
C GLN A 303 6.96 4.90 -23.31
N ILE A 304 8.04 5.65 -23.09
CA ILE A 304 8.66 5.85 -21.77
C ILE A 304 8.29 7.25 -21.30
N ARG A 305 7.21 7.36 -20.51
CA ARG A 305 6.59 8.64 -20.12
C ARG A 305 7.04 9.11 -18.75
N ASN A 306 7.61 10.30 -18.62
CA ASN A 306 7.97 10.84 -17.32
C ASN A 306 6.73 11.01 -16.43
N SER A 307 6.79 10.51 -15.19
CA SER A 307 5.62 10.41 -14.32
C SER A 307 5.21 11.77 -13.73
N LEU A 308 6.10 12.76 -13.72
CA LEU A 308 5.80 14.15 -13.36
C LEU A 308 5.26 14.95 -14.55
N SER A 309 6.02 15.07 -15.63
CA SER A 309 5.66 15.95 -16.77
C SER A 309 4.59 15.36 -17.68
N LYS A 310 4.35 14.04 -17.61
CA LYS A 310 3.47 13.26 -18.49
C LYS A 310 3.90 13.28 -19.97
N ARG A 311 5.15 13.66 -20.25
CA ARG A 311 5.78 13.66 -21.58
C ARG A 311 6.65 12.44 -21.81
N CYS A 312 6.87 12.06 -23.05
CA CYS A 312 7.59 10.85 -23.44
C CYS A 312 9.05 11.13 -23.79
N LEU A 313 9.93 10.21 -23.40
CA LEU A 313 11.33 10.18 -23.82
C LEU A 313 11.41 10.08 -25.35
N VAL A 314 12.20 10.95 -25.95
CA VAL A 314 12.37 11.07 -27.39
C VAL A 314 13.83 11.30 -27.73
N VAL A 315 14.26 10.79 -28.88
CA VAL A 315 15.38 11.37 -29.62
C VAL A 315 14.80 11.85 -30.94
N TYR A 316 14.83 13.15 -31.19
CA TYR A 316 14.13 13.72 -32.35
C TYR A 316 14.64 13.10 -33.66
N ALA A 317 13.72 12.74 -34.57
CA ALA A 317 14.04 12.06 -35.82
C ALA A 317 15.09 12.77 -36.72
N ASN A 318 15.30 14.07 -36.56
CA ASN A 318 16.33 14.84 -37.26
C ASN A 318 17.74 14.69 -36.64
N GLY A 319 17.85 14.20 -35.41
CA GLY A 319 19.09 13.88 -34.70
C GLY A 319 19.33 12.37 -34.68
N GLN A 320 19.78 11.80 -35.80
CA GLN A 320 20.04 10.35 -35.90
C GLN A 320 21.46 9.96 -35.54
N ASP A 321 22.38 10.91 -35.43
CA ASP A 321 23.79 10.63 -35.20
C ASP A 321 24.06 10.14 -33.78
N ASN A 322 25.18 9.45 -33.61
CA ASN A 322 25.74 9.12 -32.30
C ASN A 322 25.99 10.41 -31.51
N GLY A 323 25.49 10.45 -30.28
CA GLY A 323 25.53 11.64 -29.42
C GLY A 323 24.32 12.57 -29.57
N SER A 324 23.35 12.26 -30.42
CA SER A 324 22.10 13.02 -30.47
C SER A 324 21.38 12.95 -29.12
N PRO A 325 20.93 14.10 -28.57
CA PRO A 325 20.44 14.18 -27.21
C PRO A 325 19.09 13.49 -27.05
N ALA A 326 18.92 12.81 -25.92
CA ALA A 326 17.60 12.38 -25.45
C ALA A 326 16.93 13.54 -24.72
N ALA A 327 15.64 13.73 -25.00
CA ALA A 327 14.81 14.77 -24.41
C ALA A 327 13.43 14.21 -24.09
N GLN A 328 12.52 15.06 -23.63
CA GLN A 328 11.11 14.71 -23.56
C GLN A 328 10.26 15.55 -24.52
N HIS A 329 9.14 15.00 -24.96
CA HIS A 329 8.12 15.70 -25.74
C HIS A 329 6.73 15.11 -25.47
N ASP A 330 5.67 15.85 -25.79
CA ASP A 330 4.30 15.31 -25.77
C ASP A 330 4.24 13.97 -26.51
N CYS A 331 3.60 13.00 -25.84
CA CYS A 331 3.56 11.61 -26.25
C CYS A 331 2.74 11.41 -27.51
N ASN A 332 3.35 10.81 -28.54
CA ASN A 332 2.67 10.35 -29.74
C ASN A 332 3.24 8.99 -30.18
N SER A 333 2.48 7.92 -29.94
CA SER A 333 2.89 6.55 -30.26
C SER A 333 2.92 6.23 -31.75
N ALA A 334 2.41 7.12 -32.61
CA ALA A 334 2.56 7.01 -34.06
C ALA A 334 3.97 7.39 -34.54
N TRP A 335 4.78 8.05 -33.70
CA TRP A 335 6.12 8.50 -34.05
C TRP A 335 7.17 7.56 -33.43
N SER A 336 7.83 6.76 -34.27
CA SER A 336 8.79 5.73 -33.84
C SER A 336 10.02 6.29 -33.11
N ASP A 337 10.31 7.58 -33.27
CA ASP A 337 11.40 8.27 -32.56
C ASP A 337 11.09 8.51 -31.07
N GLN A 338 9.82 8.31 -30.66
CA GLN A 338 9.35 8.26 -29.28
C GLN A 338 9.06 6.85 -28.75
N VAL A 339 9.30 5.81 -29.56
CA VAL A 339 9.02 4.41 -29.19
C VAL A 339 10.33 3.66 -29.00
N TRP A 340 10.41 2.85 -27.94
CA TRP A 340 11.62 2.21 -27.47
C TRP A 340 11.43 0.70 -27.27
N ASP A 341 12.39 -0.10 -27.74
CA ASP A 341 12.51 -1.51 -27.39
C ASP A 341 13.30 -1.66 -26.09
N LEU A 342 12.82 -2.50 -25.17
CA LEU A 342 13.59 -2.93 -23.99
C LEU A 342 14.25 -4.28 -24.32
N VAL A 343 15.53 -4.25 -24.71
CA VAL A 343 16.27 -5.43 -25.14
C VAL A 343 17.04 -6.02 -23.95
N PRO A 344 16.72 -7.23 -23.47
CA PRO A 344 17.40 -7.81 -22.31
C PRO A 344 18.87 -8.10 -22.59
N VAL A 345 19.73 -7.84 -21.60
CA VAL A 345 21.17 -8.10 -21.66
C VAL A 345 21.51 -9.32 -20.79
N ALA A 346 22.39 -10.20 -21.28
CA ALA A 346 22.75 -11.44 -20.58
C ALA A 346 23.37 -11.22 -19.18
N SER A 347 24.10 -10.12 -18.98
CA SER A 347 24.64 -9.68 -17.68
C SER A 347 23.58 -9.09 -16.73
N GLY A 348 22.33 -9.01 -17.19
CA GLY A 348 21.19 -8.47 -16.47
C GLY A 348 20.92 -6.99 -16.78
N GLY A 349 19.64 -6.60 -16.79
CA GLY A 349 19.20 -5.27 -17.21
C GLY A 349 18.83 -5.25 -18.70
N TYR A 350 18.68 -4.04 -19.24
CA TYR A 350 18.17 -3.80 -20.59
C TYR A 350 18.99 -2.75 -21.33
N GLN A 351 19.14 -2.92 -22.64
CA GLN A 351 19.39 -1.82 -23.55
C GLN A 351 18.05 -1.20 -23.94
N ILE A 352 17.94 0.13 -23.82
CA ILE A 352 16.76 0.88 -24.21
C ILE A 352 17.00 1.40 -25.63
N ARG A 353 16.48 0.70 -26.64
CA ARG A 353 16.81 0.94 -28.07
C ARG A 353 15.69 1.71 -28.76
N ASN A 354 16.02 2.85 -29.35
CA ASN A 354 15.07 3.66 -30.10
C ASN A 354 14.60 2.92 -31.35
N THR A 355 13.29 2.83 -31.58
CA THR A 355 12.75 2.05 -32.70
C THR A 355 12.94 2.73 -34.06
N TYR A 356 13.18 4.05 -34.09
CA TYR A 356 13.50 4.79 -35.30
C TYR A 356 14.99 4.67 -35.67
N SER A 357 15.89 5.17 -34.81
CA SER A 357 17.33 5.21 -35.10
C SER A 357 18.05 3.88 -34.93
N LYS A 358 17.43 2.90 -34.26
CA LYS A 358 18.00 1.60 -33.86
C LYS A 358 19.20 1.70 -32.91
N ARG A 359 19.46 2.90 -32.35
CA ARG A 359 20.51 3.18 -31.37
C ARG A 359 20.00 3.06 -29.94
N CYS A 360 20.91 2.90 -29.00
CA CYS A 360 20.62 2.67 -27.59
C CYS A 360 20.82 3.94 -26.76
N LEU A 361 19.96 4.13 -25.76
CA LEU A 361 20.10 5.19 -24.77
C LEU A 361 21.39 4.98 -23.96
N VAL A 362 22.18 6.03 -23.84
CA VAL A 362 23.46 6.06 -23.14
C VAL A 362 23.56 7.30 -22.28
N VAL A 363 24.27 7.19 -21.15
CA VAL A 363 24.95 8.34 -20.54
C VAL A 363 26.42 8.00 -20.55
N PHE A 364 27.24 8.76 -21.26
CA PHE A 364 28.63 8.38 -21.49
C PHE A 364 29.39 8.26 -20.18
N SER A 365 30.11 7.15 -19.99
CA SER A 365 30.94 6.89 -18.80
C SER A 365 31.98 7.97 -18.51
N ARG A 366 32.47 8.68 -19.54
CA ARG A 366 33.38 9.83 -19.38
C ARG A 366 32.75 11.05 -18.72
N ASP A 367 31.42 11.15 -18.78
CA ASP A 367 30.62 12.27 -18.27
C ASP A 367 29.51 11.67 -17.39
N SER A 368 29.85 11.07 -16.25
CA SER A 368 28.91 10.26 -15.44
C SER A 368 28.44 10.93 -14.13
N GLU A 369 28.52 12.25 -14.02
CA GLU A 369 28.09 13.01 -12.86
C GLU A 369 26.57 13.31 -12.86
N ASN A 370 26.08 13.92 -11.78
CA ASN A 370 24.72 14.43 -11.71
C ASN A 370 24.54 15.58 -12.72
N GLY A 371 23.48 15.51 -13.53
CA GLY A 371 23.20 16.46 -14.60
C GLY A 371 23.78 16.09 -15.96
N SER A 372 24.57 15.01 -16.05
CA SER A 372 25.08 14.54 -17.34
C SER A 372 23.96 14.17 -18.31
N PRO A 373 24.05 14.58 -19.59
CA PRO A 373 23.00 14.34 -20.56
C PRO A 373 22.95 12.88 -21.00
N ALA A 374 21.73 12.38 -21.17
CA ALA A 374 21.49 11.15 -21.91
C ALA A 374 21.47 11.45 -23.42
N ALA A 375 21.97 10.51 -24.19
CA ALA A 375 22.03 10.58 -25.65
C ALA A 375 21.72 9.21 -26.24
N GLN A 376 21.73 9.10 -27.57
CA GLN A 376 21.77 7.81 -28.23
C GLN A 376 23.17 7.48 -28.75
N TYR A 377 23.50 6.19 -28.80
CA TYR A 377 24.71 5.68 -29.43
C TYR A 377 24.48 4.28 -29.99
N ASP A 378 25.34 3.83 -30.91
CA ASP A 378 25.30 2.45 -31.41
C ASP A 378 25.32 1.44 -30.25
N CYS A 379 24.40 0.49 -30.32
CA CYS A 379 24.14 -0.46 -29.25
C CYS A 379 25.31 -1.43 -29.07
N ASN A 380 25.93 -1.42 -27.89
CA ASN A 380 26.91 -2.40 -27.46
C ASN A 380 26.60 -2.89 -26.03
N PRO A 381 26.06 -4.12 -25.87
CA PRO A 381 25.66 -4.64 -24.55
C PRO A 381 26.85 -4.94 -23.62
N ALA A 382 28.09 -4.89 -24.13
CA ALA A 382 29.30 -5.02 -23.31
C ALA A 382 29.62 -3.73 -22.50
N TRP A 383 29.01 -2.59 -22.85
CA TRP A 383 29.26 -1.31 -22.19
C TRP A 383 28.15 -1.01 -21.18
N SER A 384 28.49 -1.05 -19.89
CA SER A 384 27.53 -0.86 -18.79
C SER A 384 26.89 0.52 -18.76
N ASP A 385 27.48 1.52 -19.43
CA ASP A 385 26.92 2.87 -19.55
C ASP A 385 25.78 2.96 -20.59
N GLN A 386 25.55 1.88 -21.35
CA GLN A 386 24.38 1.66 -22.21
C GLN A 386 23.36 0.66 -21.63
N VAL A 387 23.62 0.12 -20.43
CA VAL A 387 22.75 -0.86 -19.77
C VAL A 387 21.97 -0.18 -18.65
N TRP A 388 20.68 -0.47 -18.56
CA TRP A 388 19.75 0.13 -17.61
C TRP A 388 19.08 -0.93 -16.75
N LYS A 389 18.99 -0.69 -15.44
CA LYS A 389 18.15 -1.45 -14.52
C LYS A 389 16.80 -0.74 -14.44
N ILE A 390 15.73 -1.52 -14.61
CA ILE A 390 14.34 -1.06 -14.74
C ILE A 390 13.51 -1.73 -13.65
#